data_AF-K2GA36-F1
#
_entry.id   AF-K2GA36-F1
#
_cell.length_a   1.000
_cell.length_b   1.000
_cell.length_c   1.000
_cell.angle_alpha   90.00
_cell.angle_beta   90.00
_cell.angle_gamma   90.00
#
_symmetry.space_group_name_H-M   'P 1'
#
loop_
_entity.id
_entity.type
_entity.pdbx_description
1 polymer ?
#
loop_
_entity_poly.entity_id
_entity_poly.type
_entity_poly.pdbx_seq_one_letter_code
_entity_poly.pdbx_strand_id
1 'polypeptide(L)'
;MINTELLRLIKEYDIWEEDAIEIARIFEIMTDERKVEILEDWPNIARSIKTSREQIEKEKEILLIQAIEEIEKDLEKFNKTQVTQNTKNEIQKLKNI
;
A
#
# COMPACT_ATOMS: atom_id res chain seq x y z
N MET A 1 -29.69 3.02 12.29
CA MET A 1 -29.58 4.26 13.11
C MET A 1 -28.12 4.35 13.54
N ILE A 2 -27.42 5.43 13.22
CA ILE A 2 -25.97 5.52 13.39
C ILE A 2 -25.62 5.44 14.88
N ASN A 3 -24.77 4.48 15.25
CA ASN A 3 -24.33 4.32 16.64
C ASN A 3 -23.33 5.44 17.00
N THR A 4 -23.75 6.36 17.87
CA THR A 4 -22.95 7.53 18.27
C THR A 4 -21.71 7.17 19.07
N GLU A 5 -21.74 6.07 19.82
CA GLU A 5 -20.61 5.62 20.63
C GLU A 5 -19.51 5.03 19.75
N LEU A 6 -19.87 4.21 18.76
CA LEU A 6 -18.93 3.72 17.76
C LEU A 6 -18.25 4.87 17.01
N LEU A 7 -19.01 5.88 16.58
CA LEU A 7 -18.43 7.04 15.89
C LEU A 7 -17.48 7.85 16.78
N ARG A 8 -17.82 7.99 18.07
CA ARG A 8 -16.95 8.64 19.06
C ARG A 8 -15.63 7.88 19.17
N LEU A 9 -15.70 6.55 19.28
CA LEU A 9 -14.55 5.66 19.39
C LEU A 9 -13.68 5.64 18.12
N ILE A 10 -14.29 5.62 16.93
CA ILE A 10 -13.60 5.76 15.64
C ILE A 10 -12.78 7.06 15.61
N LYS A 11 -13.38 8.17 16.04
CA LYS A 11 -12.70 9.47 16.08
C LYS A 11 -11.61 9.54 17.15
N GLU A 12 -11.86 9.01 18.34
CA GLU A 12 -10.89 8.97 19.44
C GLU A 12 -9.63 8.20 19.06
N TYR A 13 -9.79 7.11 18.31
CA TYR A 13 -8.69 6.28 17.85
C TYR A 13 -8.13 6.71 16.49
N ASP A 14 -8.59 7.81 15.90
CA ASP A 14 -8.10 8.32 14.61
C ASP A 14 -8.06 7.23 13.52
N ILE A 15 -9.17 6.49 13.41
CA ILE A 15 -9.35 5.49 12.36
C ILE A 15 -9.57 6.21 11.03
N TRP A 16 -8.89 5.75 9.97
CA TRP A 16 -9.00 6.33 8.63
C TRP A 16 -10.44 6.29 8.12
N GLU A 17 -10.80 7.31 7.34
CA GLU A 17 -12.18 7.53 6.88
C GLU A 17 -12.76 6.32 6.13
N GLU A 18 -11.96 5.70 5.26
CA GLU A 18 -12.37 4.52 4.49
C GLU A 18 -12.69 3.32 5.39
N ASP A 19 -11.85 3.07 6.40
CA ASP A 19 -12.10 1.99 7.38
C ASP A 19 -13.31 2.34 8.25
N ALA A 20 -13.44 3.60 8.66
CA ALA A 20 -14.54 4.07 9.48
C ALA A 20 -15.90 3.84 8.81
N ILE A 21 -16.00 4.11 7.52
CA ILE A 21 -17.21 3.85 6.71
C ILE A 21 -17.55 2.36 6.76
N GLU A 22 -16.57 1.50 6.54
CA GLU A 22 -16.81 0.07 6.43
C GLU A 22 -17.09 -0.58 7.80
N ILE A 23 -16.40 -0.13 8.84
CA ILE A 23 -16.68 -0.52 10.23
C ILE A 23 -18.11 -0.13 10.60
N ALA A 24 -18.54 1.10 10.29
CA ALA A 24 -19.90 1.55 10.60
C ALA A 24 -20.97 0.70 9.88
N ARG A 25 -20.74 0.37 8.60
CA ARG A 25 -21.64 -0.49 7.81
C ARG A 25 -21.73 -1.90 8.39
N ILE A 26 -20.59 -2.51 8.71
CA ILE A 26 -20.52 -3.86 9.30
C ILE A 26 -21.20 -3.86 10.67
N PHE A 27 -20.91 -2.85 11.49
CA PHE A 27 -21.47 -2.75 12.83
C PHE A 27 -23.00 -2.62 12.81
N GLU A 28 -23.59 -1.93 11.84
CA GLU A 28 -25.05 -1.76 11.78
C GLU A 28 -25.80 -3.10 11.64
N ILE A 29 -25.25 -4.03 10.86
CA ILE A 29 -25.87 -5.34 10.57
C ILE A 29 -25.56 -6.43 11.61
N MET A 30 -24.71 -6.14 12.60
CA MET A 30 -24.39 -7.08 13.68
C MET A 30 -25.54 -7.24 14.68
N THR A 31 -25.58 -8.39 15.36
CA THR A 31 -26.46 -8.60 16.52
C THR A 31 -26.08 -7.66 17.66
N ASP A 32 -27.04 -7.34 18.53
CA ASP A 32 -26.80 -6.42 19.64
C ASP A 32 -25.75 -6.96 20.63
N GLU A 33 -25.76 -8.27 20.88
CA GLU A 33 -24.72 -8.95 21.66
C GLU A 33 -23.33 -8.70 21.08
N ARG A 34 -23.19 -8.87 19.76
CA ARG A 34 -21.90 -8.66 19.09
C ARG A 34 -21.49 -7.18 19.08
N LYS A 35 -22.45 -6.27 18.95
CA LYS A 35 -22.19 -4.83 19.04
C LYS A 35 -21.60 -4.45 20.41
N VAL A 36 -22.15 -5.01 21.50
CA VAL A 36 -21.60 -4.79 22.86
C VAL A 36 -20.18 -5.30 22.96
N GLU A 37 -19.92 -6.54 22.54
CA GLU A 37 -18.57 -7.13 22.57
C GLU A 37 -17.54 -6.28 21.79
N ILE A 38 -17.92 -5.78 20.61
CA ILE A 38 -17.05 -4.92 19.79
C ILE A 38 -16.76 -3.58 20.49
N LEU A 39 -17.75 -2.97 21.14
CA LEU A 39 -17.55 -1.72 21.87
C LEU A 39 -16.66 -1.92 23.10
N GLU A 40 -16.80 -3.04 23.81
CA GLU A 40 -15.97 -3.39 24.97
C GLU A 40 -14.51 -3.68 24.58
N ASP A 41 -14.29 -4.38 23.45
CA ASP A 41 -12.95 -4.73 22.95
C ASP A 41 -12.38 -3.69 21.96
N TRP A 42 -13.06 -2.56 21.77
CA TRP A 42 -12.68 -1.55 20.78
C TRP A 42 -11.21 -1.13 20.83
N PRO A 43 -10.58 -0.88 22.01
CA PRO A 43 -9.18 -0.49 22.07
C PRO A 43 -8.23 -1.50 21.41
N ASN A 44 -8.53 -2.79 21.51
CA ASN A 44 -7.72 -3.85 20.91
C ASN A 44 -7.97 -3.93 19.40
N ILE A 45 -9.24 -3.85 18.98
CA ILE A 45 -9.62 -3.83 17.57
C ILE A 45 -8.95 -2.65 16.85
N ALA A 46 -9.07 -1.45 17.41
CA ALA A 46 -8.47 -0.24 16.85
C ALA A 46 -6.93 -0.35 16.76
N ARG A 47 -6.28 -0.94 17.76
CA ARG A 47 -4.83 -1.20 17.73
C ARG A 47 -4.48 -2.16 16.59
N SER A 48 -5.22 -3.24 16.44
CA SER A 48 -4.99 -4.22 15.37
C SER A 48 -5.14 -3.58 13.98
N ILE A 49 -6.18 -2.76 13.77
CA ILE A 49 -6.37 -2.02 12.51
C ILE A 49 -5.16 -1.13 12.20
N LYS A 50 -4.70 -0.36 13.19
CA LYS A 50 -3.52 0.50 13.04
C LYS A 50 -2.25 -0.30 12.70
N THR A 51 -1.99 -1.38 13.42
CA THR A 51 -0.83 -2.24 13.16
C THR A 51 -0.88 -2.83 11.75
N SER A 52 -2.05 -3.30 11.30
CA SER A 52 -2.20 -3.80 9.93
C SER A 52 -1.94 -2.70 8.89
N ARG A 53 -2.42 -1.46 9.12
CA ARG A 53 -2.11 -0.35 8.22
C ARG A 53 -0.63 -0.01 8.17
N GLU A 54 0.04 0.06 9.32
CA GLU A 54 1.49 0.31 9.37
C GLU A 54 2.29 -0.77 8.63
N GLN A 55 1.85 -2.03 8.71
CA GLN A 55 2.45 -3.13 7.96
C GLN A 55 2.24 -2.96 6.45
N ILE A 56 1.01 -2.63 6.02
CA ILE A 56 0.70 -2.37 4.61
C ILE A 56 1.54 -1.22 4.06
N GLU A 57 1.69 -0.12 4.79
CA GLU A 57 2.50 1.01 4.34
C GLU A 57 3.99 0.66 4.21
N LYS A 58 4.53 -0.14 5.14
CA LYS A 58 5.90 -0.67 5.01
C LYS A 58 6.06 -1.57 3.79
N GLU A 59 5.09 -2.45 3.52
CA GLU A 59 5.13 -3.30 2.33
C GLU A 59 5.06 -2.48 1.04
N LYS A 60 4.22 -1.44 0.99
CA LYS A 60 4.15 -0.51 -0.14
C LYS A 60 5.50 0.19 -0.37
N GLU A 61 6.16 0.65 0.69
CA GLU A 61 7.47 1.29 0.60
C GLU A 61 8.51 0.34 0.00
N ILE A 62 8.55 -0.91 0.48
CA ILE A 62 9.45 -1.95 -0.05
C ILE A 62 9.19 -2.19 -1.54
N LEU A 63 7.92 -2.35 -1.93
CA LEU A 63 7.54 -2.60 -3.32
C LEU A 63 7.89 -1.41 -4.22
N LEU A 64 7.74 -0.17 -3.74
CA LEU A 64 8.14 1.02 -4.47
C LEU A 64 9.66 1.07 -4.70
N ILE A 65 10.45 0.76 -3.67
CA ILE A 65 11.91 0.68 -3.80
C ILE A 65 12.30 -0.37 -4.84
N GLN A 66 11.71 -1.57 -4.76
CA GLN A 66 11.96 -2.64 -5.71
C GLN A 66 11.61 -2.23 -7.15
N ALA A 67 10.46 -1.58 -7.35
CA ALA A 67 10.06 -1.10 -8.67
C ALA A 67 11.05 -0.05 -9.24
N ILE A 68 11.57 0.85 -8.40
CA ILE A 68 12.58 1.82 -8.81
C ILE A 68 13.88 1.11 -9.23
N GLU A 69 14.35 0.15 -8.43
CA GLU A 69 15.56 -0.62 -8.77
C GLU A 69 15.41 -1.40 -10.09
N GLU A 70 14.23 -1.93 -10.37
CA GLU A 70 13.93 -2.60 -11.64
C GLU A 70 14.01 -1.62 -12.82
N ILE A 71 13.40 -0.44 -12.68
CA ILE A 71 13.46 0.62 -13.70
C ILE A 71 14.92 1.04 -13.96
N GLU A 72 15.74 1.21 -12.92
CA GLU A 72 17.15 1.58 -13.06
C GLU A 72 17.95 0.50 -13.81
N LYS A 73 17.73 -0.78 -13.49
CA LYS A 73 18.37 -1.91 -14.18
C LYS A 73 17.97 -1.96 -15.65
N ASP A 74 16.69 -1.73 -15.96
CA ASP A 74 16.19 -1.72 -17.32
C ASP A 74 16.80 -0.55 -18.13
N LEU A 75 16.91 0.63 -17.53
CA LEU A 75 17.58 1.78 -18.16
C LEU A 75 19.06 1.52 -18.42
N GLU A 76 19.78 0.92 -17.46
CA GLU A 76 21.19 0.57 -17.63
C GLU A 76 21.39 -0.45 -18.76
N LYS A 77 20.53 -1.47 -18.82
CA LYS A 77 20.54 -2.48 -19.88
C LYS A 77 20.21 -1.89 -21.25
N PHE A 78 19.24 -0.98 -21.31
CA PHE A 78 18.90 -0.26 -22.52
C PHE A 78 20.09 0.56 -23.04
N ASN A 79 20.73 1.32 -22.16
CA ASN A 79 21.92 2.12 -22.50
C ASN A 79 23.09 1.26 -22.98
N LYS A 80 23.42 0.17 -22.28
CA LYS A 80 24.46 -0.79 -22.71
C LYS A 80 24.16 -1.36 -24.10
N THR A 81 22.89 -1.67 -24.36
CA THR A 81 22.45 -2.20 -25.65
C THR A 81 22.63 -1.17 -26.77
N GLN A 82 22.21 0.08 -26.54
CA GLN A 82 22.37 1.19 -27.50
C GLN A 82 23.85 1.45 -27.81
N VAL A 83 24.71 1.52 -26.78
CA VAL A 83 26.16 1.70 -26.97
C VAL A 83 26.74 0.55 -27.79
N THR A 84 26.42 -0.70 -27.44
CA THR A 84 26.92 -1.88 -28.16
C THR A 84 26.49 -1.87 -29.64
N GLN A 85 25.23 -1.49 -29.92
CA GLN A 85 24.73 -1.38 -31.29
C GLN A 85 25.46 -0.28 -32.07
N ASN A 86 25.64 0.89 -31.47
CA ASN A 86 26.35 2.01 -32.08
C ASN A 86 27.81 1.66 -32.40
N THR A 87 28.54 1.07 -31.44
CA THR A 87 29.92 0.62 -31.65
C THR A 87 30.03 -0.44 -32.75
N LYS A 88 29.10 -1.41 -32.81
CA LYS A 88 29.08 -2.40 -33.90
C LYS A 88 28.86 -1.73 -35.26
N ASN A 89 27.93 -0.78 -35.35
CA ASN A 89 27.64 -0.05 -36.58
C ASN A 89 28.83 0.80 -37.04
N GLU A 90 29.55 1.45 -36.13
CA GLU A 90 30.76 2.21 -36.43
C GLU A 90 31.90 1.32 -36.93
N ILE A 91 32.15 0.19 -36.28
CA ILE A 91 33.16 -0.78 -36.73
C ILE A 91 32.84 -1.30 -38.12
N GLN A 92 31.56 -1.57 -38.42
CA GLN A 92 31.15 -2.04 -39.74
C GLN A 92 31.37 -0.97 -40.82
N LYS A 93 31.10 0.31 -40.50
CA LYS A 93 31.41 1.43 -41.40
C LYS A 93 32.91 1.54 -41.68
N LEU A 94 33.75 1.38 -40.66
CA LEU A 94 35.22 1.43 -40.79
C LEU A 94 35.79 0.27 -41.62
N LYS A 95 35.17 -0.91 -41.59
CA LYS A 95 35.61 -2.09 -42.39
C LYS A 95 35.22 -2.02 -43.86
N ASN A 96 34.26 -1.17 -44.22
CA ASN A 96 33.74 -1.03 -45.58
C ASN A 96 34.36 0.19 -46.32
N ILE A 97 35.41 0.79 -45.77
CA ILE A 97 36.27 1.82 -46.36
C ILE A 97 37.60 1.15 -46.72
#